data_AF-A0A962TGZ5-F1
#
_entry.id   AF-A0A962TGZ5-F1
#
_cell.length_a   1.000
_cell.length_b   1.000
_cell.length_c   1.000
_cell.angle_alpha   90.00
_cell.angle_beta   90.00
_cell.angle_gamma   90.00
#
_symmetry.space_group_name_H-M   'P 1'
#
loop_
_entity.id
_entity.type
_entity.pdbx_description
1 polymer ?
#
loop_
_entity_poly.entity_id
_entity_poly.type
_entity_poly.pdbx_seq_one_letter_code
_entity_poly.pdbx_strand_id
1 'polypeptide(L)'
;MLGESHDLFHEFPEFKNRIAELKAADPHFSQLYDEYHTVNDEVERIELQIETPSDFYTETLKKNRLHLKDEIYAILRAKLRAEALV
;
A
#
# COMPACT_ATOMS: atom_id res chain seq x y z
N MET A 1 -10.26 -15.99 -9.12
CA MET A 1 -8.95 -16.68 -9.01
C MET A 1 -7.89 -15.70 -9.45
N LEU A 2 -6.92 -15.39 -8.58
CA LEU A 2 -5.64 -14.71 -8.88
C LEU A 2 -5.73 -13.39 -9.66
N GLY A 3 -6.23 -12.31 -9.04
CA GLY A 3 -6.31 -11.01 -9.73
C GLY A 3 -7.17 -9.92 -9.07
N GLU A 4 -7.62 -10.11 -7.84
CA GLU A 4 -8.17 -9.00 -7.04
C GLU A 4 -6.97 -8.29 -6.45
N SER A 5 -6.25 -7.56 -7.30
CA SER A 5 -5.17 -6.66 -6.92
C SER A 5 -5.62 -5.89 -5.67
N HIS A 6 -5.12 -6.27 -4.49
CA HIS A 6 -5.18 -5.51 -3.23
C HIS A 6 -4.33 -4.23 -3.35
N ASP A 7 -4.37 -3.65 -4.53
CA ASP A 7 -3.72 -2.43 -4.88
C ASP A 7 -4.45 -1.31 -4.14
N LEU A 8 -3.70 -0.30 -3.73
CA LEU A 8 -4.25 0.84 -3.02
C LEU A 8 -5.39 1.49 -3.80
N PHE A 9 -5.37 1.37 -5.13
CA PHE A 9 -6.45 1.78 -5.99
C PHE A 9 -7.79 1.08 -5.69
N HIS A 10 -7.79 -0.19 -5.32
CA HIS A 10 -9.00 -0.94 -4.99
C HIS A 10 -9.44 -0.72 -3.54
N GLU A 11 -8.49 -0.63 -2.60
CA GLU A 11 -8.80 -0.27 -1.21
C GLU A 11 -9.29 1.18 -1.06
N PHE A 12 -8.82 2.07 -1.93
CA PHE A 12 -9.12 3.50 -1.90
C PHE A 12 -9.59 4.00 -3.28
N PRO A 13 -10.78 3.57 -3.74
CA PRO A 13 -11.29 3.93 -5.06
C PRO A 13 -11.51 5.45 -5.21
N GLU A 14 -11.87 6.13 -4.11
CA GLU A 14 -12.05 7.59 -4.09
C GLU A 14 -10.73 8.35 -4.26
N PHE A 15 -9.60 7.74 -3.83
CA PHE A 15 -8.28 8.36 -3.90
C PHE A 15 -7.48 7.91 -5.13
N LYS A 16 -8.03 7.12 -6.06
CA LYS A 16 -7.24 6.59 -7.21
C LYS A 16 -6.51 7.67 -7.99
N ASN A 17 -7.21 8.72 -8.40
CA ASN A 17 -6.60 9.82 -9.14
C ASN A 17 -5.49 10.49 -8.30
N ARG A 18 -5.75 10.67 -7.00
CA ARG A 18 -4.82 11.27 -6.06
C ARG A 18 -3.56 10.44 -5.87
N ILE A 19 -3.71 9.13 -5.74
CA ILE A 19 -2.61 8.17 -5.63
C ILE A 19 -1.73 8.25 -6.89
N ALA A 20 -2.33 8.33 -8.08
CA ALA A 20 -1.59 8.47 -9.33
C ALA A 20 -0.84 9.81 -9.42
N GLU A 21 -1.50 10.91 -9.03
CA GLU A 21 -0.86 12.23 -8.96
C GLU A 21 0.29 12.25 -7.95
N LEU A 22 0.08 11.72 -6.74
CA LEU A 22 1.10 11.66 -5.69
C LEU A 22 2.24 10.74 -6.06
N LYS A 23 1.98 9.62 -6.74
CA LYS A 23 3.05 8.75 -7.23
C LYS A 23 3.96 9.47 -8.23
N ALA A 24 3.41 10.37 -9.05
CA ALA A 24 4.20 11.16 -10.00
C ALA A 24 4.83 12.42 -9.38
N ALA A 25 4.15 13.05 -8.43
CA ALA A 25 4.56 14.32 -7.82
C ALA A 25 5.40 14.16 -6.55
N ASP A 26 5.28 13.03 -5.85
CA ASP A 26 5.89 12.77 -4.55
C ASP A 26 6.71 11.45 -4.58
N PRO A 27 8.06 11.55 -4.55
CA PRO A 27 8.93 10.39 -4.62
C PRO A 27 8.90 9.54 -3.34
N HIS A 28 8.45 10.10 -2.21
CA HIS A 28 8.29 9.33 -0.98
C HIS A 28 7.04 8.45 -1.06
N PHE A 29 5.94 9.01 -1.57
CA PHE A 29 4.73 8.22 -1.87
C PHE A 29 5.00 7.10 -2.89
N SER A 30 5.79 7.38 -3.92
CA SER A 30 6.15 6.34 -4.90
C SER A 30 6.93 5.18 -4.27
N GLN A 31 7.82 5.45 -3.31
CA GLN A 31 8.56 4.40 -2.58
C GLN A 31 7.62 3.58 -1.68
N LEU A 32 6.74 4.25 -0.92
CA LEU A 32 5.75 3.58 -0.08
C LEU A 32 4.80 2.68 -0.89
N TYR A 33 4.39 3.14 -2.07
CA TYR A 33 3.56 2.36 -2.98
C TYR A 33 4.29 1.09 -3.45
N ASP A 34 5.56 1.21 -3.83
CA ASP A 34 6.37 0.08 -4.31
C ASP A 34 6.62 -0.95 -3.19
N GLU A 35 6.90 -0.46 -1.98
CA GLU A 35 7.08 -1.30 -0.78
C GLU A 35 5.77 -2.01 -0.40
N TYR A 36 4.64 -1.31 -0.45
CA TYR A 36 3.31 -1.90 -0.23
C TYR A 36 3.00 -2.99 -1.26
N HIS A 37 3.27 -2.72 -2.53
CA HIS A 37 3.08 -3.69 -3.60
C HIS A 37 3.96 -4.93 -3.41
N THR A 38 5.22 -4.74 -3.00
CA THR A 38 6.15 -5.83 -2.72
C THR A 38 5.67 -6.70 -1.57
N VAL A 39 5.29 -6.08 -0.44
CA VAL A 39 4.74 -6.79 0.73
C VAL A 39 3.47 -7.55 0.37
N ASN A 40 2.58 -6.96 -0.43
CA ASN A 40 1.35 -7.61 -0.85
C ASN A 40 1.60 -8.81 -1.77
N ASP A 41 2.48 -8.67 -2.78
CA ASP A 41 2.88 -9.78 -3.67
C ASP A 41 3.46 -10.94 -2.86
N GLU A 42 4.27 -10.62 -1.85
CA GLU A 42 4.86 -11.63 -0.98
C GLU A 42 3.82 -12.32 -0.09
N VAL A 43 2.88 -11.57 0.49
CA VAL A 43 1.74 -12.15 1.22
C VAL A 43 0.92 -13.05 0.30
N GLU A 44 0.62 -12.63 -0.94
CA GLU A 44 -0.09 -13.46 -1.90
C GLU A 44 0.68 -14.75 -2.23
N ARG A 45 2.01 -14.70 -2.41
CA ARG A 45 2.83 -15.91 -2.60
C ARG A 45 2.76 -16.87 -1.42
N ILE A 46 2.76 -16.34 -0.21
CA ILE A 46 2.62 -17.11 1.02
C ILE A 46 1.22 -17.75 1.11
N GLU A 47 0.17 -16.99 0.77
CA GLU A 47 -1.21 -17.48 0.74
C GLU A 47 -1.44 -18.55 -0.33
N LEU A 48 -0.75 -18.44 -1.47
CA LEU A 48 -0.73 -19.45 -2.52
C LEU A 48 0.10 -20.68 -2.14
N GLN A 49 0.64 -20.74 -0.92
CA GLN A 49 1.52 -21.79 -0.41
C GLN A 49 2.75 -22.03 -1.31
N ILE A 50 3.15 -21.03 -2.10
CA ILE A 50 4.36 -21.08 -2.93
C ILE A 50 5.57 -21.03 -1.99
N GLU A 51 5.46 -20.25 -0.92
CA GLU A 51 6.47 -20.13 0.14
C GLU A 51 5.80 -20.37 1.51
N THR A 52 6.40 -21.22 2.34
CA THR A 52 6.00 -21.40 3.75
C THR A 52 7.05 -20.75 4.65
N PRO A 53 7.05 -19.41 4.78
CA PRO A 53 7.99 -18.74 5.63
C PRO A 53 7.67 -19.00 7.11
N SER A 54 8.62 -18.67 7.98
CA SER A 54 8.45 -18.80 9.43
C SER A 54 7.32 -17.91 9.93
N ASP A 55 6.61 -18.32 10.99
CA ASP A 55 5.49 -17.58 11.59
C ASP A 55 5.82 -16.11 11.89
N PHE A 56 7.04 -15.85 12.35
CA PHE A 56 7.61 -14.52 12.58
C PHE A 56 7.65 -13.62 11.33
N TYR A 57 7.92 -14.21 10.16
CA TYR A 57 7.98 -13.48 8.90
C TYR A 57 6.59 -13.03 8.48
N THR A 58 5.61 -13.94 8.54
CA THR A 58 4.20 -13.64 8.26
C THR A 58 3.66 -12.55 9.19
N GLU A 59 4.02 -12.58 10.47
CA GLU A 59 3.64 -11.53 11.42
C GLU A 59 4.31 -10.18 11.09
N THR A 60 5.57 -10.22 10.68
CA THR A 60 6.30 -9.01 10.24
C THR A 60 5.66 -8.41 8.99
N LEU A 61 5.28 -9.22 8.00
CA LEU A 61 4.60 -8.74 6.80
C LEU A 61 3.24 -8.12 7.08
N LYS A 62 2.46 -8.72 7.99
CA LYS A 62 1.18 -8.13 8.43
C LYS A 62 1.39 -6.78 9.09
N LYS A 63 2.42 -6.64 9.94
CA LYS A 63 2.80 -5.36 10.57
C LYS A 63 3.25 -4.34 9.53
N ASN A 64 4.09 -4.73 8.59
CA ASN A 64 4.56 -3.86 7.52
C ASN A 64 3.39 -3.38 6.64
N ARG A 65 2.49 -4.29 6.23
CA ARG A 65 1.29 -3.92 5.45
C ARG A 65 0.44 -2.89 6.20
N LEU A 66 0.25 -3.05 7.50
CA LEU A 66 -0.51 -2.10 8.32
C LEU A 66 0.21 -0.75 8.40
N HIS A 67 1.52 -0.75 8.64
CA HIS A 67 2.34 0.46 8.70
C HIS A 67 2.30 1.26 7.40
N LEU A 68 2.51 0.57 6.27
CA LEU A 68 2.51 1.19 4.94
C LEU A 68 1.15 1.82 4.63
N LYS A 69 0.08 1.12 4.98
CA LYS A 69 -1.29 1.64 4.84
C LYS A 69 -1.53 2.89 5.69
N ASP A 70 -1.04 2.92 6.92
CA ASP A 70 -1.15 4.09 7.80
C ASP A 70 -0.38 5.30 7.24
N GLU A 71 0.86 5.08 6.77
CA GLU A 71 1.70 6.10 6.13
C GLU A 71 1.03 6.67 4.87
N ILE A 72 0.55 5.80 3.98
CA ILE A 72 -0.16 6.20 2.75
C ILE A 72 -1.41 7.01 3.09
N TYR A 73 -2.19 6.58 4.08
CA TYR A 73 -3.37 7.30 4.52
C TYR A 73 -3.01 8.66 5.16
N ALA A 74 -1.93 8.73 5.92
CA ALA A 74 -1.44 9.97 6.52
C ALA A 74 -1.05 10.98 5.43
N ILE A 75 -0.35 10.56 4.37
CA ILE A 75 0.02 11.42 3.24
C ILE A 75 -1.24 11.89 2.48
N LEU A 76 -2.15 10.97 2.17
CA LEU A 76 -3.42 11.30 1.51
C LEU A 76 -4.21 12.34 2.30
N ARG A 77 -4.33 12.16 3.62
CA ARG A 77 -5.04 13.11 4.49
C ARG A 77 -4.30 14.43 4.63
N ALA A 78 -2.96 14.41 4.72
CA ALA A 78 -2.15 15.62 4.81
C ALA A 78 -2.31 16.49 3.56
N LYS A 79 -2.34 15.86 2.38
CA LYS A 79 -2.59 16.54 1.11
C LYS A 79 -4.02 17.08 1.00
N LEU A 80 -5.02 16.29 1.39
CA LEU A 80 -6.41 16.73 1.44
C LEU A 80 -6.57 17.99 2.31
N ARG A 81 -5.91 18.01 3.48
CA ARG A 81 -5.93 19.16 4.39
C ARG A 81 -5.23 20.38 3.79
N ALA A 82 -4.12 20.18 3.09
CA ALA A 82 -3.39 21.27 2.45
C ALA A 82 -4.23 21.95 1.35
N GLU A 83 -5.02 21.19 0.60
CA GLU A 83 -5.92 21.73 -0.43
C GLU A 83 -7.15 22.43 0.14
N ALA A 84 -7.69 21.93 1.27
CA ALA A 84 -8.84 22.55 1.92
C ALA A 84 -8.52 23.92 2.58
N LEU A 85 -7.25 24.31 2.64
CA LEU A 85 -6.75 25.54 3.27
C LEU A 85 -6.37 26.63 2.25
N VAL A 86 -6.55 26.38 0.95
CA VAL A 86 -6.29 27.31 -0.16
C VAL A 86 -7.62 27.76 -0.76
#